data_AF-A0A383B5M8-F1
#
_entry.id   AF-A0A383B5M8-F1
#
_cell.length_a   1.000
_cell.length_b   1.000
_cell.length_c   1.000
_cell.angle_alpha   90.00
_cell.angle_beta   90.00
_cell.angle_gamma   90.00
#
_symmetry.space_group_name_H-M   'P 1'
#
loop_
_entity.id
_entity.type
_entity.pdbx_description
1 polymer ?
#
loop_
_entity_poly.entity_id
_entity_poly.type
_entity_poly.pdbx_seq_one_letter_code
_entity_poly.pdbx_strand_id
1 'polypeptide(L)'
;LHKSGFELVRSPSAVNDFYDAEEVMNVYYEECKTIAKRLTGAHTTFTYDHIIREPSKQISAGGTGASQTETGENRGGGYISTVHMDYTDNTTWDKYLGLHGATVPKASHVYALNFWRPISRSVDDNPLAVCDARTVRKEDLQETVVYGYGAETYSWHDIGIETFSVSASEHQQWYYYPGMTPDEVLIIKSYDSDGVIGTSSPHASFPHPKPRGEPRCSI
;
A
#
# COMPACT_ATOMS: atom_id res chain seq x y z
N LEU A 1 -3.27 14.26 1.71
CA LEU A 1 -4.22 13.14 1.45
C LEU A 1 -5.40 13.55 0.55
N HIS A 2 -6.28 14.45 1.00
CA HIS A 2 -7.57 14.76 0.34
C HIS A 2 -7.50 15.49 -1.01
N LYS A 3 -6.36 16.06 -1.37
CA LYS A 3 -6.18 16.79 -2.65
C LYS A 3 -5.59 15.91 -3.73
N SER A 4 -4.43 15.30 -3.48
CA SER A 4 -3.65 14.57 -4.48
C SER A 4 -3.74 13.05 -4.36
N GLY A 5 -4.40 12.52 -3.32
CA GLY A 5 -4.46 11.09 -3.05
C GLY A 5 -3.27 10.54 -2.26
N PHE A 6 -2.33 11.38 -1.81
CA PHE A 6 -1.21 10.93 -0.97
C PHE A 6 -0.71 12.03 -0.01
N GLU A 7 0.12 11.64 0.97
CA GLU A 7 0.76 12.54 1.94
C GLU A 7 1.98 11.88 2.60
N LEU A 8 3.10 12.60 2.72
CA LEU A 8 4.22 12.18 3.55
C LEU A 8 4.02 12.69 4.98
N VAL A 9 4.11 11.81 5.97
CA VAL A 9 4.03 12.19 7.38
C VAL A 9 5.29 11.73 8.13
N ARG A 10 5.81 12.58 9.01
CA ARG A 10 6.81 12.15 9.99
C ARG A 10 6.11 11.48 11.16
N SER A 11 6.36 10.20 11.34
CA SER A 11 5.81 9.38 12.42
C SER A 11 6.82 8.28 12.79
N PRO A 12 7.77 8.55 13.70
CA PRO A 12 8.66 7.51 14.23
C PRO A 12 7.85 6.34 14.79
N SER A 13 8.33 5.12 14.57
CA SER A 13 7.67 3.90 15.05
C SER A 13 8.32 3.39 16.33
N ALA A 14 7.53 2.74 17.19
CA ALA A 14 8.02 2.02 18.36
C ALA A 14 8.41 0.56 18.06
N VAL A 15 8.18 0.08 16.83
CA VAL A 15 8.61 -1.25 16.37
C VAL A 15 10.13 -1.33 16.36
N ASN A 16 10.67 -2.39 16.98
CA ASN A 16 12.10 -2.64 17.04
C ASN A 16 12.56 -3.49 15.86
N ASP A 17 11.80 -4.53 15.50
CA ASP A 17 12.07 -5.42 14.39
C ASP A 17 10.84 -5.56 13.48
N PHE A 18 10.90 -4.91 12.31
CA PHE A 18 9.83 -5.04 11.31
C PHE A 18 9.70 -6.45 10.72
N TYR A 19 10.68 -7.34 10.92
CA TYR A 19 10.59 -8.74 10.51
C TYR A 19 9.92 -9.62 11.56
N ASP A 20 9.63 -9.12 12.77
CA ASP A 20 8.77 -9.77 13.75
C ASP A 20 7.30 -9.42 13.44
N ALA A 21 6.59 -10.35 12.79
CA ALA A 21 5.20 -10.15 12.43
C ALA A 21 4.28 -9.92 13.63
N GLU A 22 4.57 -10.52 14.80
CA GLU A 22 3.78 -10.27 16.01
C GLU A 22 4.00 -8.84 16.52
N GLU A 23 5.24 -8.35 16.53
CA GLU A 23 5.53 -6.97 16.90
C GLU A 23 4.86 -5.98 15.95
N VAL A 24 4.95 -6.19 14.63
CA VAL A 24 4.29 -5.35 13.62
C VAL A 24 2.78 -5.33 13.83
N MET A 25 2.15 -6.48 14.06
CA MET A 25 0.70 -6.57 14.28
C MET A 25 0.26 -5.91 15.60
N ASN A 26 1.07 -6.02 16.65
CA ASN A 26 0.72 -5.48 17.97
C ASN A 26 1.02 -3.97 18.10
N VAL A 27 2.03 -3.47 17.38
CA VAL A 27 2.51 -2.09 17.50
C VAL A 27 2.22 -1.30 16.23
N TYR A 28 2.78 -1.69 15.09
CA TYR A 28 2.72 -0.90 13.86
C TYR A 28 1.29 -0.71 13.35
N TYR A 29 0.48 -1.76 13.43
CA TYR A 29 -0.92 -1.69 13.00
C TYR A 29 -1.71 -0.67 13.83
N GLU A 30 -1.44 -0.54 15.13
CA GLU A 30 -2.07 0.47 15.98
C GLU A 30 -1.59 1.89 15.67
N GLU A 31 -0.31 2.06 15.32
CA GLU A 31 0.23 3.33 14.82
C GLU A 31 -0.47 3.74 13.51
N CYS A 32 -0.56 2.83 12.53
CA CYS A 32 -1.26 3.06 11.26
C CYS A 32 -2.73 3.41 11.47
N LYS A 33 -3.45 2.67 12.33
CA LYS A 33 -4.85 2.98 12.71
C LYS A 33 -4.97 4.38 13.30
N THR A 34 -4.05 4.78 14.17
CA THR A 34 -4.04 6.12 14.77
C THR A 34 -3.84 7.21 13.73
N ILE A 35 -2.89 7.04 12.81
CA ILE A 35 -2.66 7.97 11.70
C ILE A 35 -3.88 8.03 10.78
N ALA A 36 -4.47 6.87 10.42
CA ALA A 36 -5.66 6.79 9.57
C ALA A 36 -6.83 7.58 10.18
N LYS A 37 -7.13 7.39 11.47
CA LYS A 37 -8.17 8.16 12.18
C LYS A 37 -7.89 9.65 12.13
N ARG A 38 -6.64 10.06 12.39
CA ARG A 38 -6.25 11.49 12.37
C ARG A 38 -6.42 12.12 10.99
N LEU A 39 -6.03 11.42 9.93
CA LEU A 39 -6.04 11.97 8.56
C LEU A 39 -7.43 12.00 7.92
N THR A 40 -8.29 11.04 8.30
CA THR A 40 -9.60 10.85 7.65
C THR A 40 -10.78 11.25 8.54
N GLY A 41 -10.59 11.35 9.86
CA GLY A 41 -11.69 11.49 10.82
C GLY A 41 -12.49 10.19 11.02
N ALA A 42 -11.99 9.06 10.55
CA ALA A 42 -12.69 7.78 10.63
C ALA A 42 -13.02 7.40 12.08
N HIS A 43 -14.27 6.95 12.29
CA HIS A 43 -14.72 6.40 13.56
C HIS A 43 -14.16 4.99 13.81
N THR A 44 -14.05 4.20 12.74
CA THR A 44 -13.61 2.80 12.78
C THR A 44 -12.46 2.61 11.81
N THR A 45 -11.44 1.85 12.21
CA THR A 45 -10.25 1.55 11.40
C THR A 45 -9.85 0.10 11.56
N PHE A 46 -9.39 -0.50 10.47
CA PHE A 46 -8.96 -1.89 10.42
C PHE A 46 -7.60 -2.01 9.72
N THR A 47 -6.85 -3.06 10.03
CA THR A 47 -5.50 -3.38 9.50
C THR A 47 -5.30 -4.89 9.59
N TYR A 48 -4.73 -5.50 8.55
CA TYR A 48 -4.75 -6.96 8.41
C TYR A 48 -3.44 -7.54 7.90
N ASP A 49 -2.96 -7.02 6.78
CA ASP A 49 -1.83 -7.59 6.05
C ASP A 49 -0.70 -6.57 5.89
N HIS A 50 0.54 -7.06 5.80
CA HIS A 50 1.69 -6.27 5.41
C HIS A 50 2.64 -7.08 4.53
N ILE A 51 3.43 -6.36 3.70
CA ILE A 51 4.49 -6.95 2.89
C ILE A 51 5.76 -6.16 3.11
N ILE A 52 6.82 -6.86 3.51
CA ILE A 52 8.18 -6.33 3.43
C ILE A 52 8.71 -6.60 2.02
N ARG A 53 9.23 -5.57 1.34
CA ARG A 53 9.83 -5.66 0.01
C ARG A 53 11.32 -5.35 0.08
N GLU A 54 12.11 -6.25 -0.50
CA GLU A 54 13.57 -6.18 -0.62
C GLU A 54 13.97 -6.49 -2.07
N PRO A 55 15.23 -6.27 -2.48
CA PRO A 55 15.66 -6.71 -3.81
C PRO A 55 15.39 -8.20 -4.00
N SER A 56 14.70 -8.52 -5.10
CA SER A 56 14.44 -9.88 -5.54
C SER A 56 13.56 -10.76 -4.63
N LYS A 57 13.02 -10.23 -3.53
CA LYS A 57 12.15 -10.99 -2.62
C LYS A 57 11.14 -10.12 -1.88
N GLN A 58 10.12 -10.77 -1.33
CA GLN A 58 9.16 -10.15 -0.43
C GLN A 58 8.80 -11.11 0.71
N ILE A 59 8.35 -10.56 1.84
CA ILE A 59 7.86 -11.32 2.99
C ILE A 59 6.44 -10.83 3.27
N SER A 60 5.44 -11.68 3.04
CA SER A 60 4.05 -11.39 3.36
C SER A 60 3.69 -11.93 4.74
N ALA A 61 2.97 -11.15 5.53
CA ALA A 61 2.54 -11.55 6.86
C ALA A 61 1.25 -10.82 7.28
N GLY A 62 0.67 -11.26 8.40
CA GLY A 62 -0.63 -10.84 8.88
C GLY A 62 -1.74 -11.82 8.50
N GLY A 63 -2.92 -11.31 8.21
CA GLY A 63 -4.08 -12.14 7.91
C GLY A 63 -4.87 -12.51 9.17
N THR A 64 -5.01 -13.82 9.40
CA THR A 64 -5.66 -14.39 10.60
C THR A 64 -4.67 -14.80 11.70
N GLY A 65 -3.36 -14.55 11.50
CA GLY A 65 -2.29 -14.86 12.45
C GLY A 65 -0.98 -14.15 12.10
N ALA A 66 0.12 -14.51 12.75
CA ALA A 66 1.45 -13.92 12.54
C ALA A 66 2.34 -14.74 11.58
N SER A 67 1.77 -15.67 10.83
CA SER A 67 2.53 -16.49 9.88
C SER A 67 3.14 -15.63 8.77
N GLN A 68 4.42 -15.88 8.48
CA GLN A 68 5.15 -15.19 7.42
C GLN A 68 5.42 -16.14 6.25
N THR A 69 5.44 -15.61 5.04
CA THR A 69 5.87 -16.35 3.85
C THR A 69 6.80 -15.50 3.02
N GLU A 70 7.99 -16.03 2.71
CA GLU A 70 8.95 -15.40 1.82
C GLU A 70 8.77 -15.93 0.39
N THR A 71 8.72 -15.02 -0.59
CA THR A 71 8.68 -15.38 -2.01
C THR A 71 9.70 -14.56 -2.81
N GLY A 72 10.31 -15.20 -3.81
CA GLY A 72 11.28 -14.55 -4.72
C GLY A 72 10.64 -13.95 -5.97
N GLU A 73 11.46 -13.33 -6.84
CA GLU A 73 11.02 -12.65 -8.08
C GLU A 73 10.06 -13.46 -8.96
N ASN A 74 10.32 -14.76 -9.12
CA ASN A 74 9.51 -15.64 -9.95
C ASN A 74 8.06 -15.80 -9.46
N ARG A 75 7.76 -15.31 -8.25
CA ARG A 75 6.43 -15.31 -7.65
C ARG A 75 5.94 -13.88 -7.32
N GLY A 76 6.51 -12.85 -7.92
CA GLY A 76 6.12 -11.46 -7.66
C GLY A 76 6.85 -10.80 -6.49
N GLY A 77 7.86 -11.47 -5.92
CA GLY A 77 8.76 -10.87 -4.94
C GLY A 77 9.59 -9.72 -5.54
N GLY A 78 9.99 -8.78 -4.70
CA GLY A 78 10.75 -7.61 -5.12
C GLY A 78 9.90 -6.36 -5.28
N TYR A 79 10.39 -5.44 -6.12
CA TYR A 79 9.83 -4.12 -6.31
C TYR A 79 8.82 -4.10 -7.47
N ILE A 80 7.65 -3.49 -7.27
CA ILE A 80 6.59 -3.44 -8.29
C ILE A 80 6.76 -2.20 -9.15
N SER A 81 7.16 -2.38 -10.41
CA SER A 81 7.31 -1.30 -11.39
C SER A 81 6.10 -1.09 -12.30
N THR A 82 5.17 -2.04 -12.29
CA THR A 82 3.88 -1.89 -12.97
C THR A 82 3.04 -0.85 -12.25
N VAL A 83 2.60 0.18 -12.98
CA VAL A 83 1.73 1.22 -12.43
C VAL A 83 0.33 0.67 -12.21
N HIS A 84 -0.15 0.78 -10.96
CA HIS A 84 -1.44 0.24 -10.57
C HIS A 84 -2.16 1.12 -9.54
N MET A 85 -3.44 0.81 -9.35
CA MET A 85 -4.26 1.21 -8.21
C MET A 85 -4.83 -0.07 -7.59
N ASP A 86 -4.74 -0.22 -6.28
CA ASP A 86 -5.05 -1.50 -5.60
C ASP A 86 -6.53 -1.86 -5.61
N TYR A 87 -7.41 -0.89 -5.81
CA TYR A 87 -8.85 -1.05 -5.67
C TYR A 87 -9.60 -0.31 -6.77
N THR A 88 -10.81 -0.79 -7.05
CA THR A 88 -11.76 -0.16 -7.98
C THR A 88 -13.10 0.11 -7.30
N ASP A 89 -14.03 0.76 -8.00
CA ASP A 89 -15.39 0.95 -7.49
C ASP A 89 -16.13 -0.38 -7.25
N ASN A 90 -15.64 -1.51 -7.79
CA ASN A 90 -16.19 -2.85 -7.60
C ASN A 90 -15.69 -3.56 -6.33
N THR A 91 -14.72 -2.98 -5.62
CA THR A 91 -14.10 -3.61 -4.44
C THR A 91 -15.13 -4.03 -3.39
N THR A 92 -15.08 -5.30 -3.00
CA THR A 92 -16.02 -5.94 -2.06
C THR A 92 -15.46 -6.04 -0.64
N TRP A 93 -15.56 -4.94 0.11
CA TRP A 93 -15.06 -4.85 1.50
C TRP A 93 -15.68 -5.88 2.44
N ASP A 94 -16.93 -6.28 2.22
CA ASP A 94 -17.63 -7.29 3.03
C ASP A 94 -16.96 -8.66 2.96
N LYS A 95 -16.51 -9.07 1.77
CA LYS A 95 -15.75 -10.31 1.60
C LYS A 95 -14.41 -10.22 2.32
N TYR A 96 -13.70 -9.10 2.13
CA TYR A 96 -12.39 -8.91 2.73
C TYR A 96 -12.45 -8.90 4.27
N LEU A 97 -13.33 -8.08 4.86
CA LEU A 97 -13.49 -8.05 6.33
C LEU A 97 -14.04 -9.37 6.88
N GLY A 98 -14.92 -10.05 6.13
CA GLY A 98 -15.50 -11.34 6.51
C GLY A 98 -14.44 -12.43 6.77
N LEU A 99 -13.34 -12.42 6.03
CA LEU A 99 -12.20 -13.34 6.23
C LEU A 99 -11.55 -13.20 7.61
N HIS A 100 -11.67 -12.03 8.22
CA HIS A 100 -11.15 -11.73 9.56
C HIS A 100 -12.23 -11.80 10.64
N GLY A 101 -13.41 -12.34 10.33
CA GLY A 101 -14.56 -12.35 11.24
C GLY A 101 -15.08 -10.95 11.55
N ALA A 102 -14.71 -9.95 10.76
CA ALA A 102 -15.19 -8.58 10.89
C ALA A 102 -16.36 -8.33 9.93
N THR A 103 -17.22 -7.38 10.28
CA THR A 103 -18.31 -6.92 9.41
C THR A 103 -18.08 -5.47 9.05
N VAL A 104 -18.37 -5.09 7.81
CA VAL A 104 -18.32 -3.68 7.38
C VAL A 104 -19.36 -2.95 8.21
N PRO A 105 -18.96 -1.99 9.08
CA PRO A 105 -19.93 -1.16 9.78
C PRO A 105 -20.78 -0.43 8.73
N LYS A 106 -22.03 -0.10 9.05
CA LYS A 106 -22.76 0.89 8.24
C LYS A 106 -21.97 2.20 8.27
N ALA A 107 -21.28 2.50 7.18
CA ALA A 107 -20.43 3.66 7.03
C ALA A 107 -20.96 4.52 5.90
N SER A 108 -20.96 5.85 6.10
CA SER A 108 -21.28 6.81 5.05
C SER A 108 -20.12 7.02 4.09
N HIS A 109 -18.89 6.71 4.52
CA HIS A 109 -17.66 6.91 3.77
C HIS A 109 -16.63 5.84 4.15
N VAL A 110 -16.00 5.21 3.17
CA VAL A 110 -14.93 4.22 3.34
C VAL A 110 -13.67 4.68 2.61
N TYR A 111 -12.54 4.54 3.28
CA TYR A 111 -11.20 4.78 2.71
C TYR A 111 -10.36 3.51 2.82
N ALA A 112 -9.52 3.25 1.82
CA ALA A 112 -8.39 2.34 1.97
C ALA A 112 -7.09 3.12 1.79
N LEU A 113 -6.18 2.92 2.73
CA LEU A 113 -4.91 3.64 2.80
C LEU A 113 -3.75 2.64 2.87
N ASN A 114 -2.77 2.81 2.00
CA ASN A 114 -1.47 2.15 2.13
C ASN A 114 -0.53 3.00 2.97
N PHE A 115 0.28 2.34 3.80
CA PHE A 115 1.26 2.94 4.70
C PHE A 115 2.65 2.46 4.32
N TRP A 116 3.27 3.15 3.36
CA TRP A 116 4.60 2.76 2.88
C TRP A 116 5.70 3.40 3.72
N ARG A 117 6.53 2.58 4.35
CA ARG A 117 7.61 3.04 5.25
C ARG A 117 8.96 2.41 4.87
N PRO A 118 10.05 3.20 4.79
CA PRO A 118 11.41 2.68 4.75
C PRO A 118 11.75 1.89 6.02
N ILE A 119 12.29 0.68 5.85
CA ILE A 119 12.99 -0.05 6.91
C ILE A 119 14.49 0.21 6.79
N SER A 120 15.01 0.24 5.57
CA SER A 120 16.38 0.66 5.28
C SER A 120 16.58 2.17 5.53
N ARG A 121 17.82 2.59 5.73
CA ARG A 121 18.20 3.99 5.96
C ARG A 121 17.92 4.90 4.76
N SER A 122 17.80 4.31 3.58
CA SER A 122 17.54 4.99 2.31
C SER A 122 16.65 4.12 1.45
N VAL A 123 15.87 4.76 0.59
CA VAL A 123 15.05 4.14 -0.46
C VAL A 123 15.40 4.67 -1.85
N ASP A 124 16.50 5.43 -1.96
CA ASP A 124 16.87 6.18 -3.16
C ASP A 124 17.33 5.30 -4.33
N ASP A 125 17.57 4.01 -4.14
CA ASP A 125 17.83 3.07 -5.23
C ASP A 125 16.53 2.70 -5.98
N ASN A 126 15.44 2.57 -5.25
CA ASN A 126 14.13 2.21 -5.76
C ASN A 126 13.00 2.91 -4.97
N PRO A 127 12.82 4.22 -5.11
CA PRO A 127 11.77 4.93 -4.37
C PRO A 127 10.37 4.58 -4.90
N LEU A 128 9.34 5.02 -4.17
CA LEU A 128 7.95 4.89 -4.61
C LEU A 128 7.48 6.18 -5.28
N ALA A 129 7.09 6.09 -6.54
CA ALA A 129 6.41 7.15 -7.27
C ALA A 129 4.90 7.09 -7.01
N VAL A 130 4.29 8.26 -6.85
CA VAL A 130 2.86 8.45 -6.65
C VAL A 130 2.35 9.52 -7.61
N CYS A 131 1.19 9.27 -8.23
CA CYS A 131 0.57 10.18 -9.18
C CYS A 131 -0.51 11.02 -8.49
N ASP A 132 -0.59 12.31 -8.81
CA ASP A 132 -1.70 13.16 -8.36
C ASP A 132 -3.01 12.63 -8.93
N ALA A 133 -3.85 12.08 -8.06
CA ALA A 133 -5.08 11.40 -8.42
C ALA A 133 -5.99 12.24 -9.32
N ARG A 134 -5.99 13.57 -9.16
CA ARG A 134 -6.82 14.50 -9.94
C ARG A 134 -6.42 14.58 -11.42
N THR A 135 -5.23 14.10 -11.75
CA THR A 135 -4.69 14.10 -13.12
C THR A 135 -4.93 12.79 -13.86
N VAL A 136 -5.46 11.79 -13.17
CA VAL A 136 -5.77 10.46 -13.71
C VAL A 136 -7.16 10.49 -14.33
N ARG A 137 -7.29 9.92 -15.53
CA ARG A 137 -8.57 9.84 -16.24
C ARG A 137 -9.03 8.41 -16.36
N LYS A 138 -10.34 8.22 -16.56
CA LYS A 138 -10.92 6.88 -16.74
C LYS A 138 -10.30 6.15 -17.92
N GLU A 139 -9.96 6.87 -18.99
CA GLU A 139 -9.32 6.31 -20.19
C GLU A 139 -7.91 5.76 -19.94
N ASP A 140 -7.25 6.18 -18.85
CA ASP A 140 -5.94 5.65 -18.46
C ASP A 140 -6.07 4.26 -17.80
N LEU A 141 -7.27 3.88 -17.37
CA LEU A 141 -7.48 2.78 -16.44
C LEU A 141 -8.02 1.52 -17.14
N GLN A 142 -7.33 0.41 -16.95
CA GLN A 142 -7.80 -0.91 -17.34
C GLN A 142 -8.04 -1.74 -16.07
N GLU A 143 -9.31 -2.06 -15.81
CA GLU A 143 -9.67 -2.93 -14.71
C GLU A 143 -9.17 -4.36 -14.97
N THR A 144 -8.60 -4.98 -13.95
CA THR A 144 -8.09 -6.35 -13.95
C THR A 144 -8.26 -6.98 -12.58
N VAL A 145 -8.31 -8.30 -12.52
CA VAL A 145 -8.38 -9.05 -11.26
C VAL A 145 -7.02 -9.69 -10.99
N VAL A 146 -6.49 -9.47 -9.80
CA VAL A 146 -5.22 -10.05 -9.35
C VAL A 146 -5.50 -11.13 -8.29
N TYR A 147 -4.85 -12.28 -8.44
CA TYR A 147 -4.89 -13.38 -7.48
C TYR A 147 -3.49 -13.63 -6.92
N GLY A 148 -3.39 -13.89 -5.62
CA GLY A 148 -2.23 -14.47 -4.96
C GLY A 148 -0.84 -13.96 -5.36
N TYR A 149 -0.66 -12.64 -5.54
CA TYR A 149 0.59 -12.06 -6.06
C TYR A 149 1.77 -12.20 -5.07
N GLY A 150 2.35 -13.40 -5.00
CA GLY A 150 3.47 -13.75 -4.12
C GLY A 150 3.16 -13.72 -2.63
N ALA A 151 1.90 -13.50 -2.29
CA ALA A 151 1.43 -13.26 -0.94
C ALA A 151 0.49 -14.40 -0.54
N GLU A 152 1.07 -15.57 -0.28
CA GLU A 152 0.34 -16.79 0.05
C GLU A 152 -0.44 -16.66 1.37
N THR A 153 0.00 -15.77 2.26
CA THR A 153 -0.66 -15.48 3.55
C THR A 153 -1.68 -14.36 3.48
N TYR A 154 -1.82 -13.67 2.35
CA TYR A 154 -2.77 -12.57 2.25
C TYR A 154 -4.20 -13.05 2.23
N SER A 155 -5.04 -12.31 2.93
CA SER A 155 -6.44 -12.67 3.12
C SER A 155 -7.19 -12.75 1.78
N TRP A 156 -6.80 -11.95 0.80
CA TRP A 156 -7.43 -11.95 -0.52
C TRP A 156 -6.89 -12.99 -1.52
N HIS A 157 -5.94 -13.84 -1.13
CA HIS A 157 -5.24 -14.77 -2.03
C HIS A 157 -6.19 -15.54 -2.96
N ASP A 158 -7.23 -16.15 -2.38
CA ASP A 158 -8.19 -17.01 -3.10
C ASP A 158 -9.39 -16.27 -3.69
N ILE A 159 -9.74 -15.11 -3.14
CA ILE A 159 -10.94 -14.34 -3.58
C ILE A 159 -10.63 -13.34 -4.70
N GLY A 160 -9.36 -12.98 -4.87
CA GLY A 160 -8.90 -11.96 -5.81
C GLY A 160 -9.27 -10.54 -5.40
N ILE A 161 -8.60 -9.57 -6.01
CA ILE A 161 -8.91 -8.14 -5.87
C ILE A 161 -9.05 -7.51 -7.26
N GLU A 162 -10.11 -6.73 -7.46
CA GLU A 162 -10.21 -5.84 -8.61
C GLU A 162 -9.25 -4.65 -8.44
N THR A 163 -8.33 -4.51 -9.39
CA THR A 163 -7.31 -3.46 -9.44
C THR A 163 -7.41 -2.72 -10.77
N PHE A 164 -6.83 -1.51 -10.85
CA PHE A 164 -6.58 -0.87 -12.14
C PHE A 164 -5.11 -1.01 -12.51
N SER A 165 -4.85 -1.50 -13.72
CA SER A 165 -3.59 -1.22 -14.42
C SER A 165 -3.70 0.16 -15.08
N VAL A 166 -2.65 0.98 -14.98
CA VAL A 166 -2.69 2.37 -15.44
C VAL A 166 -1.77 2.56 -16.63
N SER A 167 -2.34 3.00 -17.75
CA SER A 167 -1.62 3.37 -18.96
C SER A 167 -0.94 4.73 -18.79
N ALA A 168 0.22 4.90 -19.42
CA ALA A 168 0.93 6.17 -19.40
C ALA A 168 0.16 7.25 -20.17
N SER A 169 0.08 8.45 -19.60
CA SER A 169 -0.51 9.61 -20.26
C SER A 169 0.23 10.90 -19.91
N GLU A 170 0.31 11.83 -20.87
CA GLU A 170 1.08 13.08 -20.74
C GLU A 170 0.51 14.05 -19.68
N HIS A 171 -0.75 13.91 -19.31
CA HIS A 171 -1.36 14.76 -18.28
C HIS A 171 -1.12 14.25 -16.86
N GLN A 172 -0.64 13.03 -16.68
CA GLN A 172 -0.37 12.45 -15.36
C GLN A 172 0.80 13.18 -14.68
N GLN A 173 0.59 13.60 -13.44
CA GLN A 173 1.64 14.28 -12.66
C GLN A 173 2.19 13.37 -11.58
N TRP A 174 3.45 12.98 -11.77
CA TRP A 174 4.16 12.03 -10.92
C TRP A 174 5.10 12.73 -9.94
N TYR A 175 5.11 12.23 -8.70
CA TYR A 175 5.92 12.73 -7.60
C TYR A 175 6.60 11.57 -6.88
N TYR A 176 7.72 11.84 -6.23
CA TYR A 176 8.34 10.95 -5.27
C TYR A 176 9.06 11.78 -4.21
N TYR A 177 9.36 11.18 -3.06
CA TYR A 177 10.04 11.86 -1.95
C TYR A 177 11.47 11.32 -1.82
N PRO A 178 12.50 12.07 -2.26
CA PRO A 178 13.89 11.65 -2.16
C PRO A 178 14.35 11.67 -0.70
N GLY A 179 15.20 10.70 -0.32
CA GLY A 179 15.82 10.65 1.00
C GLY A 179 14.86 10.37 2.16
N MET A 180 13.72 9.71 1.89
CA MET A 180 12.82 9.27 2.96
C MET A 180 13.57 8.40 3.98
N THR A 181 13.30 8.65 5.24
CA THR A 181 13.90 7.95 6.38
C THR A 181 12.90 6.98 7.04
N PRO A 182 13.36 6.04 7.89
CA PRO A 182 12.47 5.18 8.67
C PRO A 182 11.53 5.93 9.63
N ASP A 183 11.77 7.21 9.90
CA ASP A 183 10.89 8.06 10.72
C ASP A 183 9.68 8.61 9.92
N GLU A 184 9.61 8.34 8.62
CA GLU A 184 8.61 8.88 7.71
C GLU A 184 7.77 7.78 7.09
N VAL A 185 6.50 8.09 6.82
CA VAL A 185 5.55 7.18 6.16
C VAL A 185 4.87 7.92 5.02
N LEU A 186 4.92 7.34 3.83
CA LEU A 186 4.15 7.79 2.69
C LEU A 186 2.77 7.12 2.74
N ILE A 187 1.76 7.93 2.98
CA ILE A 187 0.36 7.50 2.99
C ILE A 187 -0.20 7.67 1.58
N ILE A 188 -0.76 6.60 1.03
CA ILE A 188 -1.38 6.58 -0.30
C ILE A 188 -2.83 6.20 -0.13
N LYS A 189 -3.75 7.01 -0.64
CA LYS A 189 -5.16 6.64 -0.74
C LYS A 189 -5.33 5.74 -1.94
N SER A 190 -5.70 4.48 -1.69
CA SER A 190 -5.93 3.48 -2.71
C SER A 190 -7.42 3.29 -3.02
N TYR A 191 -8.30 3.69 -2.10
CA TYR A 191 -9.76 3.66 -2.31
C TYR A 191 -10.47 4.81 -1.60
N ASP A 192 -11.55 5.26 -2.21
CA ASP A 192 -12.50 6.23 -1.68
C ASP A 192 -13.92 5.88 -2.15
N SER A 193 -14.85 5.66 -1.22
CA SER A 193 -16.22 5.28 -1.59
C SER A 193 -17.02 6.40 -2.27
N ASP A 194 -16.55 7.66 -2.22
CA ASP A 194 -17.16 8.77 -2.97
C ASP A 194 -16.72 8.77 -4.45
N GLY A 195 -15.84 7.84 -4.84
CA GLY A 195 -15.43 7.56 -6.21
C GLY A 195 -13.92 7.40 -6.31
N VAL A 196 -13.47 6.29 -6.90
CA VAL A 196 -12.04 5.95 -6.99
C VAL A 196 -11.27 6.84 -7.97
N ILE A 197 -11.86 7.15 -9.12
CA ILE A 197 -11.22 7.96 -10.17
C ILE A 197 -11.15 9.42 -9.74
N GLY A 198 -9.95 10.01 -9.77
CA GLY A 198 -9.73 11.39 -9.32
C GLY A 198 -9.36 11.51 -7.85
N THR A 199 -9.44 10.43 -7.07
CA THR A 199 -9.21 10.45 -5.61
C THR A 199 -8.13 9.46 -5.16
N SER A 200 -8.07 8.27 -5.75
CA SER A 200 -7.07 7.25 -5.47
C SER A 200 -5.83 7.45 -6.33
N SER A 201 -4.65 7.28 -5.73
CA SER A 201 -3.37 7.61 -6.35
C SER A 201 -2.70 6.38 -6.99
N PRO A 202 -2.51 6.37 -8.33
CA PRO A 202 -1.63 5.39 -8.97
C PRO A 202 -0.23 5.46 -8.40
N HIS A 203 0.40 4.30 -8.26
CA HIS A 203 1.74 4.21 -7.72
C HIS A 203 2.52 3.05 -8.33
N ALA A 204 3.84 3.20 -8.31
CA ALA A 204 4.81 2.20 -8.71
C ALA A 204 6.17 2.56 -8.13
N SER A 205 7.01 1.55 -7.94
CA SER A 205 8.43 1.78 -7.70
C SER A 205 9.20 1.92 -9.01
N PHE A 206 10.31 2.63 -8.99
CA PHE A 206 11.14 2.81 -10.18
C PHE A 206 12.63 2.76 -9.82
N PRO A 207 13.49 2.18 -10.67
CA PRO A 207 14.92 2.24 -10.47
C PRO A 207 15.39 3.69 -10.63
N HIS A 208 15.95 4.27 -9.57
CA HIS A 208 16.45 5.63 -9.64
C HIS A 208 17.68 5.67 -10.56
N PRO A 209 17.79 6.63 -11.50
CA PRO A 209 18.87 6.65 -12.49
C PRO A 209 20.26 6.92 -11.89
N LYS A 210 20.30 7.38 -10.63
CA LYS A 210 21.52 7.64 -9.85
C LYS A 210 21.31 7.10 -8.44
N PRO A 211 21.27 5.77 -8.25
CA PRO A 211 20.94 5.18 -6.97
C PRO A 211 22.00 5.55 -5.92
N ARG A 212 21.58 5.71 -4.66
CA ARG A 212 22.47 6.04 -3.55
C ARG A 212 22.09 5.24 -2.31
N GLY A 213 23.12 4.88 -1.54
CA GLY A 213 22.94 4.14 -0.29
C GLY A 213 22.80 2.65 -0.51
N GLU A 214 22.25 1.99 0.50
CA GLU A 214 21.94 0.57 0.50
C GLU A 214 20.67 0.28 -0.31
N PRO A 215 20.45 -0.97 -0.76
CA PRO A 215 19.21 -1.34 -1.41
C PRO A 215 18.00 -1.12 -0.50
N ARG A 216 16.89 -0.66 -1.07
CA ARG A 216 15.66 -0.42 -0.32
C ARG A 216 15.17 -1.69 0.38
N CYS A 217 14.87 -1.55 1.66
CA CYS A 217 13.90 -2.38 2.36
C CYS A 217 12.74 -1.49 2.82
N SER A 218 11.50 -1.91 2.58
CA SER A 218 10.31 -1.16 2.97
C SER A 218 9.17 -2.09 3.35
N ILE A 219 8.28 -1.62 4.21
CA ILE A 219 6.98 -2.22 4.55
C ILE A 219 5.83 -1.40 3.96
#